data_AF-A0A2N2FKB3-F1
#
_entry.id   AF-A0A2N2FKB3-F1
#
_cell.length_a   1.000
_cell.length_b   1.000
_cell.length_c   1.000
_cell.angle_alpha   90.00
_cell.angle_beta   90.00
_cell.angle_gamma   90.00
#
_symmetry.space_group_name_H-M   'P 1'
#
loop_
_entity.id
_entity.type
_entity.pdbx_description
1 polymer ?
#
loop_
_entity_poly.entity_id
_entity_poly.type
_entity_poly.pdbx_seq_one_letter_code
_entity_poly.pdbx_strand_id
1 'polypeptide(L)'
;MIGKRPVGIISVTDINDRKRAEEERYHYEKLHGVLEMAGAVCHELNQPMQIISGYSEMLLKDTAEDDPVHIKVDKINKQIRRMSTITKKLMRIKDSQTEDYAGFSRIININKSSDQESE
;
A
#
# COMPACT_ATOMS: atom_id res chain seq x y z
N MET A 1 18.92 -8.76 72.09
CA MET A 1 18.02 -8.50 70.94
C MET A 1 18.64 -9.12 69.71
N ILE A 2 17.97 -10.09 69.06
CA ILE A 2 18.50 -10.77 67.86
C ILE A 2 18.13 -9.90 66.65
N GLY A 3 19.13 -9.29 66.01
CA GLY A 3 18.94 -8.50 64.80
C GLY A 3 18.53 -9.39 63.63
N LYS A 4 17.33 -9.18 63.09
CA LYS A 4 16.88 -9.87 61.88
C LYS A 4 17.78 -9.45 60.71
N ARG A 5 18.45 -10.42 60.07
CA ARG A 5 19.19 -10.20 58.83
C ARG A 5 18.21 -10.16 57.65
N PRO A 6 18.29 -9.17 56.75
CA PRO A 6 17.39 -9.11 55.61
C PRO A 6 17.67 -10.27 54.64
N VAL A 7 16.59 -10.86 54.12
CA VAL A 7 16.62 -11.86 53.05
C VAL A 7 15.89 -11.24 51.86
N GLY A 8 16.55 -11.22 50.70
CA GLY A 8 15.97 -10.76 49.44
C GLY A 8 15.82 -11.93 48.47
N ILE A 9 14.77 -11.89 47.65
CA ILE A 9 14.56 -12.81 46.53
C ILE A 9 14.80 -12.02 45.25
N ILE A 10 15.61 -12.57 44.35
CA ILE A 10 15.81 -12.06 42.99
C ILE A 10 15.23 -13.09 42.04
N SER A 11 14.35 -12.66 41.14
CA SER A 11 13.84 -13.48 40.04
C SER A 11 14.34 -12.91 38.71
N VAL A 12 14.73 -13.80 37.81
CA VAL A 12 15.14 -13.47 36.44
C VAL A 12 14.23 -14.25 35.50
N THR A 13 13.54 -13.54 34.62
CA THR A 13 12.66 -14.14 33.61
C THR A 13 13.18 -13.78 32.23
N ASP A 14 13.33 -14.78 31.36
CA ASP A 14 13.62 -14.53 29.95
C ASP A 14 12.38 -13.92 29.28
N ILE A 15 12.59 -12.78 28.62
CA ILE A 15 11.54 -12.01 27.92
C ILE A 15 11.82 -11.88 26.43
N ASN A 16 12.82 -12.59 25.91
CA ASN A 16 13.30 -12.43 24.54
C ASN A 16 12.20 -12.71 23.52
N ASP A 17 11.48 -13.83 23.66
CA ASP A 17 10.39 -14.20 22.74
C ASP A 17 9.21 -13.21 22.80
N ARG A 18 8.88 -12.73 24.01
CA ARG A 18 7.84 -11.72 24.17
C ARG A 18 8.21 -10.41 23.48
N LYS A 19 9.45 -9.96 23.64
CA LYS A 19 9.94 -8.74 22.98
C LYS A 19 9.95 -8.86 21.47
N ARG A 20 10.36 -10.02 20.93
CA ARG A 20 10.31 -10.30 19.49
C ARG A 20 8.89 -10.26 18.95
N ALA A 21 7.94 -10.92 19.62
CA ALA A 21 6.54 -10.89 19.23
C ALA A 21 5.92 -9.49 19.30
N GLU A 22 6.26 -8.70 20.33
CA GLU A 22 5.84 -7.29 20.45
C GLU A 22 6.38 -6.44 19.30
N GLU A 23 7.64 -6.64 18.91
CA GLU A 23 8.28 -5.93 17.80
C GLU A 23 7.69 -6.33 16.44
N GLU A 24 7.51 -7.63 16.19
CA GLU A 24 6.83 -8.13 14.99
C GLU A 24 5.41 -7.56 14.87
N ARG A 25 4.65 -7.56 15.98
CA ARG A 25 3.30 -7.00 16.01
C ARG A 25 3.29 -5.50 15.73
N TYR A 26 4.21 -4.74 16.34
CA TYR A 26 4.34 -3.31 16.09
C TYR A 26 4.62 -3.02 14.61
N HIS A 27 5.52 -3.78 13.99
CA HIS A 27 5.81 -3.63 12.56
C HIS A 27 4.63 -4.01 11.67
N TYR A 28 3.91 -5.07 12.03
CA TYR A 28 2.71 -5.50 11.32
C TYR A 28 1.61 -4.43 11.37
N GLU A 29 1.28 -3.92 12.56
CA GLU A 29 0.27 -2.87 12.76
C GLU A 29 0.62 -1.60 11.98
N LYS A 30 1.90 -1.18 12.03
CA LYS A 30 2.36 0.00 11.29
C LYS A 30 2.19 -0.17 9.78
N LEU A 31 2.55 -1.33 9.24
CA LEU A 31 2.44 -1.59 7.80
C LEU A 31 0.98 -1.73 7.36
N HIS A 32 0.15 -2.38 8.18
CA HIS A 32 -1.28 -2.48 7.95
C HIS A 32 -1.92 -1.09 7.82
N GLY A 33 -1.61 -0.18 8.75
CA GLY A 33 -2.11 1.20 8.68
C GLY A 33 -1.66 1.95 7.41
N VAL A 34 -0.42 1.71 6.93
CA VAL A 34 0.06 2.29 5.66
C VAL A 34 -0.73 1.75 4.46
N LEU A 35 -1.02 0.44 4.44
CA LEU A 35 -1.81 -0.19 3.36
C LEU A 35 -3.27 0.29 3.37
N GLU A 36 -3.88 0.44 4.55
CA GLU A 36 -5.23 1.01 4.68
C GLU A 36 -5.28 2.45 4.13
N MET A 37 -4.31 3.29 4.51
CA MET A 37 -4.20 4.66 3.98
C MET A 37 -4.00 4.67 2.46
N ALA A 38 -3.15 3.79 1.93
CA ALA A 38 -2.94 3.68 0.49
C ALA A 38 -4.23 3.26 -0.24
N GLY A 39 -5.00 2.34 0.33
CA GLY A 39 -6.31 1.92 -0.18
C GLY A 39 -7.32 3.07 -0.20
N ALA A 40 -7.40 3.84 0.88
CA ALA A 40 -8.26 5.03 0.96
C ALA A 40 -7.88 6.08 -0.09
N VAL A 41 -6.59 6.41 -0.21
CA VAL A 41 -6.09 7.36 -1.22
C VAL A 41 -6.39 6.85 -2.63
N CYS A 42 -6.22 5.55 -2.92
CA CYS A 42 -6.58 4.98 -4.23
C CYS A 42 -8.06 5.15 -4.53
N HIS A 43 -8.93 4.89 -3.54
CA HIS A 43 -10.36 5.04 -3.69
C HIS A 43 -10.73 6.50 -4.00
N GLU A 44 -10.21 7.46 -3.23
CA GLU A 44 -10.46 8.89 -3.41
C GLU A 44 -9.93 9.42 -4.76
N LEU A 45 -8.81 8.87 -5.27
CA LEU A 45 -8.30 9.21 -6.60
C LEU A 45 -9.16 8.62 -7.73
N ASN A 46 -9.70 7.41 -7.54
CA ASN A 46 -10.53 6.77 -8.55
C ASN A 46 -11.84 7.55 -8.81
N GLN A 47 -12.41 8.20 -7.80
CA GLN A 47 -13.66 8.97 -7.94
C GLN A 47 -13.59 10.10 -8.99
N PRO A 48 -12.70 11.11 -8.88
CA PRO A 48 -12.57 12.16 -9.88
C PRO A 48 -12.10 11.59 -11.22
N MET A 49 -11.22 10.58 -11.24
CA MET A 49 -10.81 9.93 -12.50
C MET A 49 -11.98 9.33 -13.27
N GLN A 50 -12.91 8.66 -12.57
CA GLN A 50 -14.11 8.08 -13.19
C GLN A 50 -14.98 9.17 -13.83
N ILE A 51 -15.17 10.30 -13.13
CA ILE A 51 -15.94 11.45 -13.62
C ILE A 51 -15.28 12.05 -14.87
N ILE A 52 -13.97 12.33 -14.82
CA ILE A 52 -13.24 12.92 -15.95
C ILE A 52 -13.22 11.94 -17.13
N SER A 53 -13.08 10.62 -16.89
CA SER A 53 -13.16 9.60 -17.93
C SER A 53 -14.52 9.63 -18.63
N GLY A 54 -15.61 9.68 -17.86
CA GLY A 54 -16.98 9.72 -18.39
C GLY A 54 -17.22 10.95 -19.28
N TYR A 55 -16.82 12.14 -18.83
CA TYR A 55 -16.92 13.35 -19.65
C TYR A 55 -16.02 13.28 -20.90
N SER A 56 -14.80 12.75 -20.76
CA SER A 56 -13.90 12.59 -21.91
C SER A 56 -14.48 11.63 -22.96
N GLU A 57 -15.13 10.54 -22.52
CA GLU A 57 -15.80 9.60 -23.42
C GLU A 57 -17.03 10.21 -24.11
N MET A 58 -17.79 11.07 -23.43
CA MET A 58 -18.89 11.81 -24.06
C MET A 58 -18.36 12.77 -25.12
N LEU A 59 -17.35 13.56 -24.80
CA LEU A 59 -16.74 14.50 -25.75
C LEU A 59 -16.13 13.81 -26.97
N LEU A 60 -15.53 12.63 -26.81
CA LEU A 60 -15.01 11.84 -27.93
C LEU A 60 -16.11 11.32 -28.85
N LYS A 61 -17.32 11.08 -28.35
CA LYS A 61 -18.49 10.70 -29.17
C LYS A 61 -19.05 11.89 -29.94
N ASP A 62 -18.94 13.09 -29.38
CA ASP A 62 -19.49 14.33 -29.95
C ASP A 62 -18.52 15.05 -30.89
N THR A 63 -17.29 14.55 -31.05
CA THR A 63 -16.24 15.16 -31.90
C THR A 63 -15.76 14.19 -32.97
N ALA A 64 -15.54 14.69 -34.19
CA ALA A 64 -14.97 13.91 -35.29
C ALA A 64 -13.50 13.57 -35.00
N GLU A 65 -13.00 12.43 -35.49
CA GLU A 65 -11.65 11.95 -35.18
C GLU A 65 -10.53 12.89 -35.66
N ASP A 66 -10.78 13.67 -36.70
CA ASP A 66 -9.87 14.67 -37.27
C ASP A 66 -9.96 16.04 -36.57
N ASP A 67 -10.92 16.23 -35.65
CA ASP A 67 -11.05 17.45 -34.87
C ASP A 67 -9.85 17.60 -33.91
N PRO A 68 -9.14 18.75 -33.91
CA PRO A 68 -8.07 19.03 -32.95
C PRO A 68 -8.49 18.87 -31.47
N VAL A 69 -9.76 19.05 -31.14
CA VAL A 69 -10.33 18.81 -29.81
C VAL A 69 -10.38 17.32 -29.51
N HIS A 70 -10.83 16.48 -30.46
CA HIS A 70 -10.87 15.03 -30.31
C HIS A 70 -9.49 14.48 -29.94
N ILE A 71 -8.45 14.90 -30.65
CA ILE A 71 -7.06 14.50 -30.38
C ILE A 71 -6.61 14.88 -28.96
N LYS A 72 -7.01 16.06 -28.46
CA LYS A 72 -6.68 16.50 -27.10
C LYS A 72 -7.43 15.69 -26.05
N VAL A 73 -8.73 15.46 -26.25
CA VAL A 73 -9.57 14.68 -25.32
C VAL A 73 -9.10 13.21 -25.27
N ASP A 74 -8.73 12.62 -26.40
CA ASP A 74 -8.19 11.25 -26.44
C ASP A 74 -6.90 11.13 -25.62
N LYS A 75 -6.01 12.12 -25.71
CA LYS A 75 -4.80 12.18 -24.87
C LYS A 75 -5.13 12.24 -23.38
N ILE A 76 -6.12 13.05 -22.99
CA ILE A 76 -6.59 13.12 -21.59
C ILE A 76 -7.14 11.76 -21.15
N ASN A 77 -7.99 11.15 -21.94
CA ASN A 77 -8.58 9.84 -21.65
C ASN A 77 -7.50 8.75 -21.50
N LYS A 78 -6.48 8.76 -22.37
CA LYS A 78 -5.30 7.87 -22.26
C LYS A 78 -4.53 8.08 -20.95
N GLN A 79 -4.38 9.31 -20.46
CA GLN A 79 -3.72 9.56 -19.17
C GLN A 79 -4.58 9.06 -18.00
N ILE A 80 -5.90 9.25 -18.04
CA ILE A 80 -6.80 8.73 -17.00
C ILE A 80 -6.74 7.21 -16.93
N ARG A 81 -6.74 6.52 -18.07
CA ARG A 81 -6.53 5.06 -18.14
C ARG A 81 -5.19 4.62 -17.53
N ARG A 82 -4.12 5.38 -17.78
CA ARG A 82 -2.80 5.13 -17.18
C ARG A 82 -2.84 5.32 -15.66
N MET A 83 -3.48 6.37 -15.16
CA MET A 83 -3.62 6.61 -13.73
C MET A 83 -4.44 5.49 -13.05
N SER A 84 -5.55 5.05 -13.65
CA SER A 84 -6.32 3.89 -13.18
C SER A 84 -5.50 2.60 -13.13
N THR A 85 -4.54 2.43 -14.04
CA THR A 85 -3.62 1.29 -14.00
C THR A 85 -2.67 1.38 -12.81
N ILE A 86 -2.18 2.58 -12.50
CA ILE A 86 -1.29 2.83 -11.35
C ILE A 86 -2.03 2.60 -10.03
N THR A 87 -3.24 3.14 -9.87
CA THR A 87 -4.03 2.95 -8.64
C THR A 87 -4.40 1.49 -8.44
N LYS A 88 -4.76 0.75 -9.50
CA LYS A 88 -4.97 -0.71 -9.43
C LYS A 88 -3.73 -1.47 -8.98
N LYS A 89 -2.54 -1.12 -9.49
CA LYS A 89 -1.28 -1.73 -9.04
C LYS A 89 -1.04 -1.48 -7.55
N LEU A 90 -1.30 -0.27 -7.07
CA LEU A 90 -1.18 0.09 -5.66
C LEU A 90 -2.18 -0.67 -4.77
N MET A 91 -3.43 -0.85 -5.23
CA MET A 91 -4.46 -1.62 -4.52
C MET A 91 -4.20 -3.14 -4.47
N ARG A 92 -3.44 -3.69 -5.42
CA ARG A 92 -3.08 -5.13 -5.44
C ARG A 92 -2.02 -5.48 -4.39
N ILE A 93 -1.45 -4.49 -3.70
CA ILE A 93 -0.54 -4.71 -2.58
C ILE A 93 -1.36 -5.20 -1.39
N LYS A 94 -1.56 -6.52 -1.33
CA LYS A 94 -2.34 -7.19 -0.29
C LYS A 94 -1.48 -7.79 0.81
N ASP A 95 -0.26 -8.22 0.47
CA ASP A 95 0.60 -8.91 1.40
C ASP A 95 1.98 -8.28 1.46
N SER A 96 2.35 -7.90 2.67
CA SER A 96 3.70 -7.56 3.04
C SER A 96 4.58 -8.81 3.08
N GLN A 97 4.84 -9.41 1.92
CA GLN A 97 6.08 -10.17 1.72
C GLN A 97 7.20 -9.14 1.59
N THR A 98 7.48 -8.46 2.70
CA THR A 98 8.63 -7.58 2.79
C THR A 98 9.86 -8.46 2.89
N GLU A 99 10.58 -8.60 1.78
CA GLU A 99 11.92 -9.19 1.82
C GLU A 99 12.85 -8.28 2.62
N ASP A 100 13.64 -8.88 3.49
CA ASP A 100 14.62 -8.20 4.34
C ASP A 100 15.80 -7.74 3.47
N TYR A 101 15.66 -6.56 2.87
CA TYR A 101 16.76 -5.92 2.16
C TYR A 101 17.67 -5.24 3.19
N ALA A 102 18.78 -5.93 3.50
CA ALA A 102 19.96 -5.38 4.15
C ALA A 102 19.67 -4.61 5.47
N GLY A 103 18.83 -5.16 6.35
CA GLY A 103 18.75 -4.80 7.77
C GLY A 103 18.29 -3.37 8.11
N PHE A 104 17.97 -2.52 7.13
CA PHE A 104 17.63 -1.11 7.40
C PHE A 104 16.43 -0.55 6.64
N SER A 105 15.85 -1.25 5.65
CA SER A 105 14.58 -0.83 5.05
C SER A 105 13.88 -1.95 4.28
N ARG A 106 12.65 -2.26 4.69
CA ARG A 106 11.73 -3.10 3.92
C ARG A 106 11.12 -2.25 2.79
N ILE A 107 11.56 -2.49 1.56
CA ILE A 107 11.03 -1.81 0.36
C ILE A 107 9.83 -2.61 -0.14
N ILE A 108 8.69 -1.93 -0.34
CA ILE A 108 7.51 -2.54 -0.97
C ILE A 108 7.83 -2.76 -2.45
N ASN A 109 7.93 -4.02 -2.86
CA ASN A 109 8.17 -4.38 -4.26
C ASN A 109 6.86 -4.26 -5.06
N ILE A 110 6.72 -3.14 -5.77
CA ILE A 110 5.55 -2.81 -6.61
C ILE A 110 5.45 -3.62 -7.92
N ASN A 111 6.45 -4.45 -8.26
CA ASN A 111 6.51 -5.18 -9.53
C ASN A 111 6.25 -6.70 -9.40
N LYS A 112 6.11 -7.23 -8.18
CA LYS A 112 6.05 -8.69 -7.94
C LYS A 112 4.69 -9.36 -8.22
N SER A 113 3.69 -8.63 -8.72
CA SER A 113 2.33 -9.17 -9.01
C SER A 113 2.07 -9.43 -10.51
N SER A 114 3.13 -9.64 -11.29
CA SER A 114 3.04 -9.87 -12.75
C SER A 114 3.15 -11.35 -13.17
N ASP A 115 3.61 -12.26 -12.30
CA ASP A 115 4.04 -13.61 -12.76
C ASP A 115 3.32 -14.78 -12.08
N GLN A 116 2.00 -14.70 -11.87
CA GLN A 116 1.19 -15.89 -11.55
C GLN A 116 -0.18 -15.85 -12.24
N GLU A 117 -0.17 -15.93 -13.57
CA GLU A 117 -1.25 -16.51 -14.37
C GLU A 117 -0.60 -17.50 -15.35
N SER A 118 -0.42 -18.74 -14.92
CA SER A 118 -0.28 -19.94 -15.78
C SER A 118 -0.15 -21.18 -14.89
N GLU A 119 -1.29 -21.78 -14.53
CA GLU A 119 -1.59 -23.23 -14.63
C GLU A 119 -3.04 -23.50 -14.22
#